data_AF-A0A1G2X0N3-F1
#
_entry.id   AF-A0A1G2X0N3-F1
#
_cell.length_a   1.000
_cell.length_b   1.000
_cell.length_c   1.000
_cell.angle_alpha   90.00
_cell.angle_beta   90.00
_cell.angle_gamma   90.00
#
_symmetry.space_group_name_H-M   'P 1'
#
loop_
_entity.id
_entity.type
_entity.pdbx_description
1 polymer ?
#
loop_
_entity_poly.entity_id
_entity_poly.type
_entity_poly.pdbx_seq_one_letter_code
_entity_poly.pdbx_strand_id
1 'polypeptide(L)'
;MRIQAKIFGLIFIVSITALFITKNAFAGTGFGISNKFTLDTTGVSPTATPEATPSVISVTVRINPKVINLKGKGKFTAFVKFPSEYDVSNVDENTIECEGAEAVKTRVFPKKNTFKSTFKIKDLIDVSPGNSVSFQVTGSLVTGENFEGSALVRVISPGKN
;
A
#
# COMPACT_ATOMS: atom_id res chain seq x y z
N MET A 1 -40.71 25.95 12.23
CA MET A 1 -40.43 25.34 10.90
C MET A 1 -38.92 25.13 10.80
N ARG A 2 -38.43 23.95 10.40
CA ARG A 2 -37.00 23.59 10.51
C ARG A 2 -36.25 23.87 9.21
N ILE A 3 -35.15 24.63 9.27
CA ILE A 3 -34.11 24.64 8.23
C ILE A 3 -32.76 24.61 8.94
N GLN A 4 -32.01 23.52 8.78
CA GLN A 4 -30.65 23.35 9.27
C GLN A 4 -29.76 23.12 8.05
N ALA A 5 -28.88 24.08 7.75
CA ALA A 5 -27.98 24.00 6.62
C ALA A 5 -26.81 23.06 6.94
N LYS A 6 -26.70 21.93 6.23
CA LYS A 6 -25.51 21.07 6.26
C LYS A 6 -24.61 21.38 5.07
N ILE A 7 -23.63 22.24 5.31
CA ILE A 7 -22.51 22.46 4.38
C ILE A 7 -21.58 21.25 4.50
N PHE A 8 -21.32 20.58 3.38
CA PHE A 8 -20.44 19.42 3.27
C PHE A 8 -19.23 19.81 2.39
N GLY A 9 -18.14 20.27 3.01
CA GLY A 9 -16.78 20.26 2.42
C GLY A 9 -16.01 19.09 3.07
N LEU A 10 -15.35 18.14 2.38
CA LEU A 10 -14.49 18.15 1.19
C LEU A 10 -13.05 18.66 1.49
N ILE A 11 -12.09 17.71 1.50
CA ILE A 11 -10.66 17.75 1.05
C ILE A 11 -9.79 18.94 1.56
N PHE A 12 -8.60 18.80 2.17
CA PHE A 12 -7.70 17.69 2.59
C PHE A 12 -6.61 18.32 3.52
N ILE A 13 -5.63 17.68 4.20
CA ILE A 13 -5.14 16.28 4.35
C ILE A 13 -4.53 16.13 5.78
N VAL A 14 -3.99 14.96 6.18
CA VAL A 14 -3.04 14.85 7.32
C VAL A 14 -1.72 14.25 6.82
N SER A 15 -0.61 15.00 6.97
CA SER A 15 0.73 14.53 6.62
C SER A 15 1.29 13.66 7.75
N ILE A 16 1.48 12.36 7.50
CA ILE A 16 2.14 11.43 8.43
C ILE A 16 3.49 11.06 7.84
N THR A 17 4.53 11.81 8.19
CA THR A 17 5.92 11.39 7.95
C THR A 17 6.32 10.36 9.00
N ALA A 18 6.30 9.09 8.62
CA ALA A 18 6.80 7.99 9.46
C ALA A 18 8.33 8.08 9.59
N LEU A 19 8.81 8.50 10.76
CA LEU A 19 10.23 8.47 11.11
C LEU A 19 10.64 7.06 11.52
N PHE A 20 11.19 6.28 10.58
CA PHE A 20 11.74 4.96 10.89
C PHE A 20 13.01 5.09 11.75
N ILE A 21 12.94 4.56 12.98
CA ILE A 21 14.05 4.57 13.93
C ILE A 21 14.88 3.29 13.76
N THR A 22 16.03 3.38 13.10
CA THR A 22 17.03 2.31 13.12
C THR A 22 17.93 2.47 14.35
N LYS A 23 17.64 1.72 15.43
CA LYS A 23 18.48 1.70 16.63
C LYS A 23 19.72 0.84 16.43
N ASN A 24 20.85 1.44 16.05
CA ASN A 24 22.16 0.81 16.30
C ASN A 24 22.78 1.40 17.57
N ALA A 25 22.90 0.55 18.59
CA ALA A 25 23.53 0.92 19.85
C ALA A 25 25.06 0.89 19.73
N PHE A 26 25.71 1.97 20.16
CA PHE A 26 27.10 1.90 20.58
C PHE A 26 27.29 2.78 21.83
N ALA A 27 27.35 2.14 22.99
CA ALA A 27 27.69 2.80 24.24
C ALA A 27 29.23 2.84 24.36
N GLY A 28 29.80 4.03 24.53
CA GLY A 28 31.25 4.20 24.61
C GLY A 28 31.64 5.58 25.13
N THR A 29 31.99 5.64 26.41
CA THR A 29 32.69 6.78 27.02
C THR A 29 34.10 6.88 26.47
N GLY A 30 34.57 8.04 26.01
CA GLY A 30 35.98 8.19 25.66
C GLY A 30 36.37 9.51 25.00
N PHE A 31 37.41 10.14 25.54
CA PHE A 31 38.09 11.29 24.95
C PHE A 31 38.76 10.94 23.60
N GLY A 32 38.71 11.91 22.68
CA GLY A 32 39.77 12.29 21.74
C GLY A 32 40.64 11.22 21.06
N ILE A 33 40.45 11.09 19.74
CA ILE A 33 41.58 10.92 18.80
C ILE A 33 41.29 11.66 17.49
N SER A 34 42.11 12.65 17.20
CA SER A 34 42.12 13.39 15.93
C SER A 34 42.89 12.60 14.87
N ASN A 35 42.21 11.72 14.13
CA ASN A 35 42.79 11.05 12.98
C ASN A 35 42.44 11.77 11.69
N LYS A 36 43.44 12.49 11.18
CA LYS A 36 43.54 13.15 9.87
C LYS A 36 43.02 12.24 8.75
N PHE A 37 41.78 12.45 8.30
CA PHE A 37 41.21 11.76 7.14
C PHE A 37 41.87 12.31 5.87
N THR A 38 42.89 11.62 5.37
CA THR A 38 43.53 11.93 4.09
C THR A 38 42.59 11.60 2.94
N LEU A 39 42.27 12.62 2.14
CA LEU A 39 41.40 12.56 0.98
C LEU A 39 42.11 11.86 -0.20
N ASP A 40 42.25 10.54 -0.15
CA ASP A 40 42.71 9.78 -1.32
C ASP A 40 41.61 9.71 -2.38
N THR A 41 41.72 10.62 -3.34
CA THR A 41 40.80 10.78 -4.46
C THR A 41 41.09 9.72 -5.52
N THR A 42 40.55 8.52 -5.32
CA THR A 42 40.34 7.58 -6.44
C THR A 42 38.97 7.87 -7.05
N GLY A 43 38.98 8.39 -8.27
CA GLY A 43 37.79 8.92 -8.94
C GLY A 43 36.79 7.83 -9.35
N VAL A 44 35.92 7.44 -8.41
CA VAL A 44 34.67 6.75 -8.73
C VAL A 44 33.55 7.78 -8.63
N SER A 45 33.25 8.42 -9.77
CA SER A 45 32.00 9.17 -9.89
C SER A 45 30.86 8.23 -9.53
N PRO A 46 29.98 8.56 -8.56
CA PRO A 46 28.73 7.84 -8.43
C PRO A 46 27.94 8.17 -9.69
N THR A 47 28.00 7.26 -10.68
CA THR A 47 27.03 7.21 -11.75
C THR A 47 25.69 7.05 -11.06
N ALA A 48 24.96 8.16 -10.93
CA ALA A 48 23.55 8.14 -10.64
C ALA A 48 22.90 7.44 -11.83
N THR A 49 22.82 6.11 -11.74
CA THR A 49 21.94 5.29 -12.57
C THR A 49 20.60 6.02 -12.55
N PRO A 50 20.05 6.43 -13.71
CA PRO A 50 18.76 7.07 -13.72
C PRO A 50 17.80 6.11 -13.05
N GLU A 51 17.27 6.51 -11.89
CA GLU A 51 16.32 5.74 -11.11
C GLU A 51 15.10 5.59 -12.02
N ALA A 52 15.03 4.43 -12.70
CA ALA A 52 14.06 4.18 -13.74
C ALA A 52 12.70 4.20 -13.07
N THR A 53 12.00 5.33 -13.20
CA THR A 53 10.73 5.58 -12.51
C THR A 53 9.82 4.39 -12.78
N PRO A 54 9.50 3.56 -11.78
CA PRO A 54 8.82 2.30 -12.03
C PRO A 54 7.47 2.63 -12.68
N SER A 55 7.20 2.04 -13.84
CA SER A 55 5.96 2.25 -14.57
C SER A 55 4.83 1.58 -13.80
N VAL A 56 4.17 2.35 -12.92
CA VAL A 56 3.05 1.85 -12.11
C VAL A 56 1.77 1.89 -12.94
N ILE A 57 1.21 0.71 -13.18
CA ILE A 57 -0.03 0.50 -13.94
C ILE A 57 -1.23 0.84 -13.04
N SER A 58 -1.97 1.89 -13.38
CA SER A 58 -3.22 2.22 -12.67
C SER A 58 -4.34 1.22 -13.03
N VAL A 59 -4.84 0.49 -12.02
CA VAL A 59 -5.90 -0.52 -12.19
C VAL A 59 -7.21 -0.14 -11.49
N THR A 60 -8.34 -0.59 -12.03
CA THR A 60 -9.65 -0.35 -11.41
C THR A 60 -9.94 -1.39 -10.34
N VAL A 61 -10.00 -0.97 -9.07
CA VAL A 61 -10.23 -1.85 -7.92
C VAL A 61 -11.66 -1.71 -7.40
N ARG A 62 -12.28 -2.84 -7.04
CA ARG A 62 -13.57 -2.90 -6.36
C ARG A 62 -13.54 -3.94 -5.24
N ILE A 63 -13.73 -3.50 -4.01
CA ILE A 63 -13.75 -4.38 -2.83
C ILE A 63 -15.19 -4.82 -2.51
N ASN A 64 -15.33 -6.09 -2.09
CA ASN A 64 -16.56 -6.69 -1.61
C ASN A 64 -16.27 -7.55 -0.36
N PRO A 65 -16.99 -7.41 0.77
CA PRO A 65 -18.08 -6.48 1.03
C PRO A 65 -17.65 -5.00 1.01
N LYS A 66 -18.59 -4.09 0.70
CA LYS A 66 -18.37 -2.63 0.80
C LYS A 66 -18.19 -2.15 2.24
N VAL A 67 -18.58 -2.97 3.22
CA VAL A 67 -18.41 -2.71 4.65
C VAL A 67 -17.47 -3.76 5.25
N ILE A 68 -16.34 -3.32 5.80
CA ILE A 68 -15.35 -4.15 6.50
C ILE A 68 -15.50 -3.92 8.00
N ASN A 69 -15.51 -5.00 8.79
CA ASN A 69 -15.60 -4.94 10.25
C ASN A 69 -14.28 -5.42 10.86
N LEU A 70 -13.51 -4.52 11.46
CA LEU A 70 -12.19 -4.83 12.04
C LEU A 70 -12.26 -5.80 13.25
N LYS A 71 -13.43 -5.95 13.91
CA LYS A 71 -13.65 -6.99 14.93
C LYS A 71 -13.80 -8.39 14.31
N GLY A 72 -14.13 -8.45 13.02
CA GLY A 72 -14.44 -9.68 12.31
C GLY A 72 -13.19 -10.45 11.91
N LYS A 73 -13.16 -11.75 12.22
CA LYS A 73 -12.13 -12.68 11.71
C LYS A 73 -12.42 -13.11 10.24
N GLY A 74 -13.06 -12.22 9.48
CA GLY A 74 -13.60 -12.50 8.16
C GLY A 74 -12.57 -12.36 7.04
N LYS A 75 -13.05 -12.55 5.82
CA LYS A 75 -12.30 -12.32 4.58
C LYS A 75 -13.03 -11.30 3.73
N PHE A 76 -12.28 -10.51 2.96
CA PHE A 76 -12.81 -9.65 1.91
C PHE A 76 -12.17 -10.01 0.58
N THR A 77 -12.78 -9.57 -0.52
CA THR A 77 -12.31 -9.83 -1.88
C THR A 77 -12.16 -8.52 -2.63
N ALA A 78 -10.96 -8.24 -3.14
CA ALA A 78 -10.75 -7.21 -4.14
C ALA A 78 -10.91 -7.82 -5.53
N PHE A 79 -11.68 -7.15 -6.38
CA PHE A 79 -11.76 -7.40 -7.82
C PHE A 79 -10.93 -6.31 -8.49
N VAL A 80 -9.90 -6.72 -9.23
CA VAL A 80 -8.94 -5.81 -9.88
C VAL A 80 -9.06 -6.00 -11.38
N LYS A 81 -9.42 -4.94 -12.09
CA LYS A 81 -9.56 -4.92 -13.55
C LYS A 81 -8.44 -4.10 -14.17
N PHE A 82 -7.73 -4.70 -15.12
CA PHE A 82 -6.64 -4.07 -15.85
C PHE A 82 -7.14 -3.26 -17.07
N PRO A 83 -6.38 -2.23 -17.50
CA PRO A 83 -6.55 -1.62 -18.82
C PRO A 83 -6.37 -2.68 -19.91
N SER A 84 -6.98 -2.49 -21.09
CA SER A 84 -6.89 -3.44 -22.21
C SER A 84 -5.46 -3.64 -22.77
N GLU A 85 -4.53 -2.76 -22.39
CA GLU A 85 -3.12 -2.77 -22.81
C GLU A 85 -2.27 -3.79 -22.04
N TYR A 86 -2.76 -4.32 -20.91
CA TYR A 86 -2.02 -5.23 -20.03
C TYR A 86 -2.74 -6.56 -19.88
N ASP A 87 -2.01 -7.68 -19.92
CA ASP A 87 -2.59 -9.02 -19.68
C ASP A 87 -2.52 -9.39 -18.20
N VAL A 88 -3.69 -9.56 -17.59
CA VAL A 88 -3.84 -10.06 -16.21
C VAL A 88 -3.22 -11.45 -15.97
N SER A 89 -2.92 -12.21 -17.02
CA SER A 89 -2.23 -13.51 -16.96
C SER A 89 -0.77 -13.40 -16.50
N ASN A 90 -0.18 -12.20 -16.59
CA ASN A 90 1.19 -11.91 -16.14
C ASN A 90 1.27 -11.44 -14.68
N VAL A 91 0.17 -11.39 -13.92
CA VAL A 91 0.20 -10.95 -12.52
C VAL A 91 0.85 -12.02 -11.62
N ASP A 92 1.83 -11.63 -10.80
CA ASP A 92 2.39 -12.51 -9.77
C ASP A 92 1.46 -12.54 -8.55
N GLU A 93 0.75 -13.66 -8.38
CA GLU A 93 -0.23 -13.84 -7.30
C GLU A 93 0.35 -13.69 -5.88
N ASN A 94 1.68 -13.84 -5.71
CA ASN A 94 2.36 -13.78 -4.41
C ASN A 94 2.75 -12.34 -3.99
N THR A 95 2.79 -11.41 -4.93
CA THR A 95 3.14 -10.00 -4.68
C THR A 95 1.93 -9.12 -4.34
N ILE A 96 0.72 -9.68 -4.38
CA ILE A 96 -0.51 -8.92 -4.24
C ILE A 96 -0.79 -8.61 -2.76
N GLU A 97 -0.82 -7.33 -2.43
CA GLU A 97 -1.06 -6.81 -1.09
C GLU A 97 -2.24 -5.84 -1.07
N CYS A 98 -2.85 -5.65 0.11
CA CYS A 98 -3.85 -4.61 0.35
C CYS A 98 -3.78 -4.12 1.80
N GLU A 99 -3.34 -2.87 2.02
CA GLU A 99 -3.19 -2.26 3.35
C GLU A 99 -2.41 -3.15 4.35
N GLY A 100 -1.24 -3.68 3.95
CA GLY A 100 -0.43 -4.61 4.74
C GLY A 100 -0.85 -6.08 4.67
N ALA A 101 -2.03 -6.39 4.12
CA ALA A 101 -2.55 -7.76 4.06
C ALA A 101 -2.15 -8.49 2.77
N GLU A 102 -1.42 -9.59 2.90
CA GLU A 102 -1.09 -10.50 1.79
C GLU A 102 -2.32 -11.22 1.20
N ALA A 103 -2.27 -11.50 -0.10
CA ALA A 103 -3.26 -12.30 -0.81
C ALA A 103 -3.28 -13.77 -0.34
N VAL A 104 -4.39 -14.19 0.27
CA VAL A 104 -4.59 -15.59 0.73
C VAL A 104 -5.09 -16.49 -0.39
N LYS A 105 -5.78 -15.92 -1.38
CA LYS A 105 -6.26 -16.66 -2.55
C LYS A 105 -6.58 -15.74 -3.71
N THR A 106 -5.79 -15.86 -4.76
CA THR A 106 -6.03 -15.20 -6.04
C THR A 106 -6.76 -16.13 -7.01
N ARG A 107 -7.44 -15.54 -8.01
CA ARG A 107 -7.97 -16.23 -9.19
C ARG A 107 -8.07 -15.25 -10.34
N VAL A 108 -7.28 -15.51 -11.38
CA VAL A 108 -7.25 -14.75 -12.63
C VAL A 108 -8.43 -15.12 -13.55
N PHE A 109 -8.96 -14.15 -14.29
CA PHE A 109 -9.97 -14.34 -15.35
C PHE A 109 -9.54 -13.63 -16.65
N PRO A 110 -8.71 -14.28 -17.50
CA PRO A 110 -8.15 -13.64 -18.70
C PRO A 110 -9.22 -13.09 -19.64
N LYS A 111 -10.32 -13.83 -19.85
CA LYS A 111 -11.47 -13.42 -20.68
C LYS A 111 -12.16 -12.11 -20.27
N LYS A 112 -11.87 -11.57 -19.09
CA LYS A 112 -12.44 -10.30 -18.57
C LYS A 112 -11.36 -9.28 -18.20
N ASN A 113 -10.08 -9.60 -18.46
CA ASN A 113 -8.91 -8.88 -17.99
C ASN A 113 -9.02 -8.42 -16.52
N THR A 114 -9.38 -9.36 -15.65
CA THR A 114 -9.72 -9.10 -14.25
C THR A 114 -9.21 -10.26 -13.40
N PHE A 115 -8.62 -9.99 -12.23
CA PHE A 115 -8.42 -10.99 -11.20
C PHE A 115 -9.31 -10.70 -9.99
N LYS A 116 -9.52 -11.70 -9.14
CA LYS A 116 -10.00 -11.48 -7.77
C LYS A 116 -8.96 -12.00 -6.78
N SER A 117 -8.62 -11.22 -5.78
CA SER A 117 -7.79 -11.64 -4.65
C SER A 117 -8.58 -11.59 -3.36
N THR A 118 -8.29 -12.51 -2.45
CA THR A 118 -8.99 -12.71 -1.18
C THR A 118 -8.03 -12.49 -0.03
N PHE A 119 -8.36 -11.56 0.85
CA PHE A 119 -7.54 -11.12 1.97
C PHE A 119 -8.27 -11.42 3.29
N LYS A 120 -7.56 -11.56 4.41
CA LYS A 120 -8.19 -11.62 5.74
C LYS A 120 -8.22 -10.23 6.36
N ILE A 121 -9.29 -9.92 7.08
CA ILE A 121 -9.43 -8.63 7.78
C ILE A 121 -8.42 -8.48 8.93
N LYS A 122 -7.98 -9.60 9.51
CA LYS A 122 -6.98 -9.64 10.59
C LYS A 122 -5.58 -9.21 10.18
N ASP A 123 -5.25 -9.34 8.90
CA ASP A 123 -3.90 -9.20 8.39
C ASP A 123 -3.70 -7.75 7.86
N LEU A 124 -4.72 -6.89 7.98
CA LEU A 124 -4.69 -5.45 7.71
C LEU A 124 -3.88 -4.72 8.79
N ILE A 125 -3.02 -3.80 8.37
CA ILE A 125 -2.13 -3.03 9.25
C ILE A 125 -2.59 -1.55 9.27
N ASP A 126 -2.61 -0.94 10.45
CA ASP A 126 -2.92 0.49 10.71
C ASP A 126 -4.24 1.06 10.13
N VAL A 127 -5.14 0.21 9.62
CA VAL A 127 -6.45 0.63 9.09
C VAL A 127 -7.34 1.24 10.18
N SER A 128 -7.58 2.54 10.09
CA SER A 128 -8.49 3.27 10.96
C SER A 128 -9.97 3.13 10.52
N PRO A 129 -10.93 3.01 11.46
CA PRO A 129 -12.35 2.93 11.13
C PRO A 129 -12.90 4.27 10.61
N GLY A 130 -13.77 4.22 9.58
CA GLY A 130 -14.31 5.40 8.91
C GLY A 130 -15.42 5.07 7.91
N ASN A 131 -16.24 6.07 7.57
CA ASN A 131 -17.35 5.88 6.62
C ASN A 131 -16.89 5.71 5.15
N SER A 132 -15.72 6.26 4.82
CA SER A 132 -15.03 6.11 3.54
C SER A 132 -13.53 6.09 3.79
N VAL A 133 -12.94 4.90 3.76
CA VAL A 133 -11.50 4.65 3.87
C VAL A 133 -11.03 4.21 2.49
N SER A 134 -9.93 4.79 1.99
CA SER A 134 -9.30 4.31 0.77
C SER A 134 -8.48 3.08 1.12
N PHE A 135 -8.73 1.97 0.43
CA PHE A 135 -7.87 0.79 0.46
C PHE A 135 -7.10 0.74 -0.85
N GLN A 136 -5.77 0.82 -0.78
CA GLN A 136 -4.88 0.58 -1.90
C GLN A 136 -4.67 -0.94 -2.05
N VAL A 137 -4.68 -1.41 -3.29
CA VAL A 137 -4.24 -2.76 -3.68
C VAL A 137 -3.04 -2.57 -4.59
N THR A 138 -1.95 -3.25 -4.25
CA THR A 138 -0.68 -3.21 -4.98
C THR A 138 -0.28 -4.61 -5.41
N GLY A 139 0.67 -4.69 -6.33
CA GLY A 139 1.36 -5.92 -6.68
C GLY A 139 2.25 -5.72 -7.90
N SER A 140 2.85 -6.80 -8.36
CA SER A 140 3.75 -6.84 -9.50
C SER A 140 3.29 -7.85 -10.55
N LEU A 141 3.69 -7.60 -11.79
CA LEU A 141 3.65 -8.58 -12.88
C LEU A 141 4.98 -9.35 -12.90
N VAL A 142 4.95 -10.57 -13.42
CA VAL A 142 6.16 -11.37 -13.72
C VAL A 142 7.07 -10.71 -14.77
N THR A 143 6.58 -9.67 -15.46
CA THR A 143 7.36 -8.79 -16.35
C THR A 143 8.21 -7.74 -15.61
N GLY A 144 8.00 -7.57 -14.31
CA GLY A 144 8.68 -6.56 -13.47
C GLY A 144 7.94 -5.23 -13.33
N GLU A 145 6.80 -5.06 -13.99
CA GLU A 145 5.96 -3.86 -13.84
C GLU A 145 5.11 -3.95 -12.58
N ASN A 146 4.97 -2.83 -11.86
CA ASN A 146 4.08 -2.76 -10.70
C ASN A 146 2.70 -2.25 -11.10
N PHE A 147 1.66 -2.61 -10.35
CA PHE A 147 0.32 -2.05 -10.50
C PHE A 147 -0.21 -1.54 -9.16
N GLU A 148 -1.04 -0.51 -9.22
CA GLU A 148 -1.74 0.02 -8.06
C GLU A 148 -3.19 0.38 -8.41
N GLY A 149 -4.08 0.27 -7.42
CA GLY A 149 -5.38 0.89 -7.52
C GLY A 149 -6.09 0.98 -6.19
N SER A 150 -6.98 1.96 -6.08
CA SER A 150 -7.61 2.32 -4.81
C SER A 150 -9.12 2.09 -4.86
N ALA A 151 -9.70 1.64 -3.76
CA ALA A 151 -11.15 1.46 -3.60
C ALA A 151 -11.65 2.05 -2.28
N LEU A 152 -12.76 2.79 -2.34
CA LEU A 152 -13.41 3.36 -1.14
C LEU A 152 -14.33 2.34 -0.48
N VAL A 153 -14.03 1.98 0.77
CA VAL A 153 -14.80 1.06 1.62
C VAL A 153 -15.21 1.73 2.92
N ARG A 154 -16.27 1.22 3.55
CA ARG A 154 -16.69 1.64 4.89
C ARG A 154 -16.08 0.69 5.91
N VAL A 155 -15.27 1.20 6.82
CA VAL A 155 -14.65 0.42 7.89
C VAL A 155 -15.35 0.72 9.21
N ILE A 156 -15.94 -0.29 9.84
CA ILE A 156 -16.57 -0.15 11.16
C ILE A 156 -15.63 -0.62 12.26
N SER A 157 -15.60 0.15 13.36
CA SER A 157 -14.79 -0.15 14.53
C SER A 157 -15.31 -1.41 15.24
N PRO A 158 -14.44 -2.11 15.99
CA PRO A 158 -14.93 -3.02 17.00
C PRO A 158 -15.76 -2.23 18.01
N GLY A 159 -17.06 -2.56 18.12
CA GLY A 159 -17.88 -2.02 19.20
C GLY A 159 -17.22 -2.35 20.53
N LYS A 160 -17.09 -1.34 21.41
CA LYS A 160 -16.63 -1.51 22.79
C LYS A 160 -17.46 -2.63 23.43
N ASN A 161 -16.76 -3.60 24.03
CA ASN A 161 -17.34 -4.45 25.06
C ASN A 161 -17.30 -3.69 26.38
#